data_AF-A0A0M2LXZ2-F1
#
_entry.id   AF-A0A0M2LXZ2-F1
#
_cell.length_a   1.000
_cell.length_b   1.000
_cell.length_c   1.000
_cell.angle_alpha   90.00
_cell.angle_beta   90.00
_cell.angle_gamma   90.00
#
_symmetry.space_group_name_H-M   'P 1'
#
loop_
_entity.id
_entity.type
_entity.pdbx_description
1 polymer ?
#
loop_
_entity_poly.entity_id
_entity_poly.type
_entity_poly.pdbx_seq_one_letter_code
_entity_poly.pdbx_strand_id
1 'polypeptide(L)' 'MPKTKVVIAHGWTDPKTGKAYKPAQTAEVEPAQARDLLKRGEARALPAPAEKPAEAANPAPATKNEPTKKEAQRG' A
#
# COMPACT_ATOMS: atom_id res chain seq x y z
N MET A 1 14.28 -1.21 -15.59
CA MET A 1 13.76 -0.41 -14.46
C MET A 1 12.29 -0.73 -14.28
N PRO A 2 11.80 -0.98 -13.06
CA PRO A 2 10.38 -1.22 -12.83
C PRO A 2 9.58 0.06 -13.12
N LYS A 3 8.54 -0.06 -13.94
CA LYS A 3 7.61 1.04 -14.24
C LYS A 3 6.58 1.16 -13.13
N THR A 4 6.21 2.39 -12.79
CA THR A 4 5.16 2.70 -11.81
C THR A 4 3.84 2.92 -12.55
N LYS A 5 2.78 2.27 -12.09
CA LYS A 5 1.42 2.50 -12.58
C LYS A 5 0.79 3.67 -11.83
N VAL A 6 0.32 4.67 -12.58
CA VAL A 6 -0.40 5.83 -12.04
C VAL A 6 -1.72 6.01 -12.78
N VAL A 7 -2.71 6.59 -12.13
CA VAL A 7 -4.01 6.95 -12.73
C VAL A 7 -3.98 8.43 -13.08
N ILE A 8 -4.12 8.75 -14.35
CA ILE A 8 -4.11 10.12 -14.84
C ILE A 8 -5.40 10.82 -14.39
N ALA A 9 -5.30 12.00 -13.78
CA ALA A 9 -6.45 12.71 -13.19
C ALA A 9 -7.12 13.67 -14.19
N HIS A 10 -6.34 14.48 -14.91
CA HIS A 10 -6.85 15.58 -15.76
C HIS A 10 -6.58 15.39 -17.27
N GLY A 11 -6.12 14.20 -17.67
CA GLY A 11 -5.64 13.94 -19.02
C GLY A 11 -4.19 14.37 -19.17
N TRP A 12 -3.34 13.48 -19.65
CA TRP A 12 -1.90 13.70 -19.67
C TRP A 12 -1.30 13.10 -20.93
N THR A 13 -0.42 13.85 -21.59
CA THR A 13 0.34 13.36 -22.74
C THR A 13 1.75 13.04 -22.28
N ASP A 14 2.15 11.79 -22.47
CA ASP A 14 3.49 11.36 -22.12
C ASP A 14 4.52 12.01 -23.05
N PRO A 15 5.44 12.84 -22.53
CA PRO A 15 6.45 13.52 -23.35
C PRO A 15 7.49 12.54 -23.91
N LYS A 16 7.62 11.34 -23.37
CA LYS A 16 8.58 10.32 -23.84
C LYS A 16 8.00 9.47 -24.96
N THR A 17 6.73 9.09 -24.83
CA THR A 17 6.08 8.18 -25.79
C THR A 17 5.14 8.90 -26.77
N GLY A 18 4.82 10.17 -26.52
CA GLY A 18 3.81 10.93 -27.27
C GLY A 18 2.38 10.44 -27.04
N LYS A 19 2.16 9.52 -26.09
CA LYS A 19 0.88 8.87 -25.88
C LYS A 19 -0.02 9.74 -25.00
N ALA A 20 -1.18 10.10 -25.53
CA ALA A 20 -2.21 10.80 -24.77
C ALA A 20 -3.03 9.82 -23.93
N TYR A 21 -3.14 10.11 -22.64
CA TYR A 21 -3.96 9.39 -21.68
C TYR A 21 -5.15 10.25 -21.29
N LYS A 22 -6.33 9.65 -21.29
CA LYS A 22 -7.56 10.31 -20.81
C LYS A 22 -7.57 10.40 -19.28
N PRO A 23 -8.36 11.31 -18.70
CA PRO A 23 -8.63 11.28 -17.26
C PRO A 23 -9.19 9.91 -16.84
N ALA A 24 -8.86 9.49 -15.63
CA ALA A 24 -9.09 8.16 -15.05
C ALA A 24 -8.41 6.98 -15.79
N GLN A 25 -7.51 7.25 -16.74
CA GLN A 25 -6.80 6.19 -17.46
C GLN A 25 -5.48 5.82 -16.74
N THR A 26 -5.13 4.54 -16.73
CA THR A 26 -3.89 4.05 -16.14
C THR A 26 -2.72 4.22 -17.11
N ALA A 27 -1.63 4.83 -16.64
CA ALA A 27 -0.38 5.00 -17.37
C ALA A 27 0.78 4.31 -16.65
N GLU A 28 1.66 3.65 -17.40
CA GLU A 28 2.91 3.06 -16.90
C GLU A 28 4.07 4.00 -17.19
N VAL A 29 4.55 4.68 -16.15
CA VAL A 29 5.60 5.70 -16.24
C VAL A 29 6.79 5.35 -15.37
N GLU A 30 7.91 6.05 -15.54
CA GLU A 30 9.06 5.87 -14.65
C GLU A 30 8.78 6.41 -13.24
N PRO A 31 9.39 5.85 -12.18
CA PRO A 31 9.12 6.27 -10.80
C PRO A 31 9.42 7.75 -10.55
N ALA A 32 10.43 8.33 -11.19
CA ALA A 32 10.71 9.76 -11.12
C ALA A 32 9.58 10.60 -11.74
N GLN A 33 9.03 10.15 -12.88
CA GLN A 33 7.94 10.81 -13.58
C GLN A 33 6.61 10.64 -12.84
N ALA A 34 6.35 9.46 -12.29
CA ALA A 34 5.20 9.23 -11.40
C ALA A 34 5.22 10.22 -10.24
N ARG A 35 6.36 10.40 -9.57
CA ARG A 35 6.50 11.38 -8.47
C ARG A 35 6.21 12.81 -8.91
N ASP A 36 6.68 13.20 -10.09
CA ASP A 36 6.41 14.52 -10.65
C ASP A 36 4.91 14.73 -10.94
N LEU A 37 4.26 13.74 -11.57
CA LEU A 37 2.83 13.76 -11.85
C LEU A 37 1.98 13.80 -10.59
N LEU A 38 2.38 13.06 -9.54
CA LEU A 38 1.72 13.09 -8.23
C LEU A 38 1.88 14.45 -7.55
N LYS A 39 3.09 15.03 -7.58
CA LYS A 39 3.35 16.37 -7.01
C LYS A 39 2.54 17.46 -7.71
N ARG A 40 2.32 17.32 -9.01
CA ARG A 40 1.54 18.27 -9.82
C ARG A 40 0.02 18.05 -9.72
N GLY A 41 -0.44 16.94 -9.14
CA GLY A 41 -1.85 16.57 -9.14
C GLY A 41 -2.39 16.14 -10.52
N GLU A 42 -1.50 15.88 -11.47
CA GLU A 42 -1.80 15.39 -12.82
C GLU A 42 -2.12 13.89 -12.82
N ALA A 43 -1.56 13.15 -11.86
CA ALA A 43 -1.85 11.73 -11.66
C ALA A 43 -2.01 11.38 -10.18
N ARG A 44 -2.71 10.28 -9.92
CA ARG A 44 -2.83 9.64 -8.61
C ARG A 44 -2.00 8.37 -8.61
N ALA A 45 -1.33 8.08 -7.50
CA ALA A 45 -0.80 6.74 -7.30
C ALA A 45 -1.97 5.76 -7.40
N LEU A 46 -1.83 4.71 -8.22
CA LEU A 46 -2.63 3.53 -7.96
C LEU A 46 -2.25 3.07 -6.55
N PRO A 47 -3.23 2.68 -5.71
CA PRO A 47 -2.87 1.92 -4.53
C PRO A 47 -1.97 0.79 -5.04
N ALA A 48 -0.75 0.70 -4.50
CA ALA A 48 0.08 -0.46 -4.71
C ALA A 48 -0.84 -1.69 -4.53
N PRO A 49 -0.62 -2.82 -5.24
CA PRO A 49 -1.27 -4.03 -4.82
C PRO A 49 -0.95 -4.10 -3.33
N ALA A 50 -1.98 -3.95 -2.51
CA ALA A 50 -1.91 -4.46 -1.18
C ALA A 50 -1.62 -5.94 -1.46
N GLU A 51 -0.35 -6.33 -1.41
CA GLU A 51 -0.01 -7.33 -0.42
C GLU A 51 -0.85 -6.91 0.77
N LYS A 52 -2.03 -7.53 0.87
CA LYS A 52 -2.76 -7.68 2.12
C LYS A 52 -1.63 -7.77 3.13
N PRO A 53 -1.51 -6.88 4.13
CA PRO A 53 -0.55 -7.13 5.19
C PRO A 53 -0.76 -8.59 5.53
N ALA A 54 0.24 -9.43 5.20
CA ALA A 54 0.12 -10.86 5.39
C ALA A 54 -0.15 -10.94 6.87
N GLU A 55 -1.42 -11.20 7.19
CA GLU A 55 -1.98 -10.96 8.51
C GLU A 55 -1.02 -11.63 9.45
N ALA A 56 -0.37 -10.79 10.26
CA ALA A 56 0.78 -11.16 11.05
C ALA A 56 0.45 -12.48 11.70
N ALA A 57 1.29 -13.49 11.43
CA ALA A 57 1.21 -14.80 12.05
C ALA A 57 0.83 -14.59 13.50
N ASN A 58 -0.40 -14.97 13.84
CA ASN A 58 -1.00 -14.83 15.15
C ASN A 58 0.07 -15.27 16.16
N PRO A 59 0.70 -14.36 16.94
CA PRO A 59 1.49 -14.81 18.05
C PRO A 59 0.44 -15.33 19.02
N ALA A 60 0.18 -16.64 18.94
CA ALA A 60 -0.54 -17.34 19.98
C ALA A 60 0.07 -16.84 21.29
N PRO A 61 -0.70 -16.20 22.19
CA PRO A 61 -0.20 -15.94 23.51
C PRO A 61 -0.05 -17.32 24.14
N ALA A 62 1.16 -17.87 24.05
CA ALA A 62 1.63 -18.92 24.93
C ALA A 62 1.73 -18.30 26.32
N THR A 63 0.58 -18.02 26.94
CA THR A 63 0.50 -17.81 28.38
C THR A 63 0.59 -19.20 29.01
N LYS A 64 1.80 -19.75 28.98
CA LYS A 64 2.26 -20.68 29.99
C LYS A 64 2.77 -19.82 31.14
N ASN A 65 1.94 -19.66 32.16
CA ASN A 65 2.42 -19.38 33.51
C ASN A 65 1.36 -19.88 34.51
N GLU A 66 1.43 -21.17 34.82
CA GLU A 66 1.23 -21.57 36.22
C GLU A 66 2.30 -20.85 37.06
N PRO A 67 1.94 -20.36 38.25
CA PRO A 67 2.19 -21.20 39.42
C PRO A 67 1.08 -21.18 40.47
N THR A 68 0.71 -22.37 40.92
CA THR A 68 0.77 -22.82 42.33
C THR A 68 0.13 -21.96 43.44
N LYS A 69 -0.86 -22.61 44.11
CA LYS A 69 -1.17 -22.64 45.55
C LYS A 69 -1.33 -21.31 46.34
N LYS A 70 -2.52 -21.09 46.90
CA LYS A 70 -2.78 -21.23 48.36
C LYS A 70 -4.26 -20.98 48.72
N GLU A 71 -4.90 -22.01 49.26
CA GLU A 71 -5.66 -22.04 50.52
C GLU A 71 -6.12 -20.70 51.15
N ALA A 72 -7.45 -20.57 51.33
CA ALA A 72 -8.15 -19.89 52.45
C ALA A 72 -9.65 -20.22 52.30
N GLN A 73 -10.17 -21.30 52.88
CA GLN A 73 -10.65 -21.41 54.26
C GLN A 73 -11.43 -20.18 54.78
N ARG A 74 -12.72 -20.44 55.05
CA ARG A 74 -13.68 -19.80 55.97
C ARG A 74 -14.37 -18.48 55.55
N GLY A 75 -15.70 -18.60 55.60
CA GLY A 75 -16.73 -17.57 55.71
C GLY A 75 -18.06 -18.27 55.73
#